data_AF-A0A8S9PP03-F1
#
_entry.id   AF-A0A8S9PP03-F1
#
_cell.length_a   1.000
_cell.length_b   1.000
_cell.length_c   1.000
_cell.angle_alpha   90.00
_cell.angle_beta   90.00
_cell.angle_gamma   90.00
#
_symmetry.space_group_name_H-M   'P 1'
#
loop_
_entity.id
_entity.type
_entity.pdbx_description
1 polymer ?
#
loop_
_entity_poly.entity_id
_entity_poly.type
_entity_poly.pdbx_seq_one_letter_code
_entity_poly.pdbx_strand_id
1 'polypeptide(L)'
;MSTCPQGGDINVRLPMNLGSLLRFDGHIFHNIKNGRGVIQFDAVLYQDSDTEKIIDSFLSVNMTFKGHFFSEFTKSMVKMRSIGVKIGVEGEIRRQCNTTN
;
A
#
# COMPACT_ATOMS: atom_id res chain seq x y z
N MET A 1 22.24 -15.16 -8.06
CA MET A 1 22.47 -13.80 -8.58
C MET A 1 21.73 -12.83 -7.67
N SER A 2 22.43 -12.00 -6.91
CA SER A 2 21.83 -11.00 -6.03
C SER A 2 21.31 -9.81 -6.85
N THR A 3 20.02 -9.49 -6.73
CA THR A 3 19.40 -8.41 -7.53
C THR A 3 19.81 -7.01 -7.07
N CYS A 4 20.19 -6.83 -5.81
CA CYS A 4 20.69 -5.56 -5.25
C CYS A 4 22.03 -5.77 -4.54
N PRO A 5 23.14 -5.90 -5.29
CA PRO A 5 24.48 -5.98 -4.70
C PRO A 5 24.92 -4.61 -4.15
N GLN A 6 25.83 -4.62 -3.18
CA GLN A 6 26.47 -3.39 -2.70
C GLN A 6 27.22 -2.72 -3.86
N GLY A 7 26.95 -1.43 -4.10
CA GLY A 7 27.52 -0.67 -5.23
C GLY A 7 26.91 -1.02 -6.60
N GLY A 8 25.78 -1.73 -6.63
CA GLY A 8 25.04 -2.01 -7.87
C GLY A 8 24.31 -0.78 -8.45
N ASP A 9 23.64 -0.98 -9.59
CA ASP A 9 22.82 0.06 -10.22
C ASP A 9 21.57 0.37 -9.36
N ILE A 10 21.45 1.64 -8.96
CA ILE A 10 20.34 2.16 -8.14
C ILE A 10 19.00 2.19 -8.88
N ASN A 11 19.00 2.06 -10.21
CA ASN A 11 17.79 2.07 -11.03
C ASN A 11 17.14 0.69 -11.17
N VAL A 12 17.80 -0.36 -10.68
CA VAL A 12 17.23 -1.72 -10.67
C VAL A 12 15.93 -1.73 -9.87
N ARG A 13 14.87 -2.24 -10.48
CA ARG A 13 13.54 -2.30 -9.87
C ARG A 13 13.30 -3.66 -9.23
N LEU A 14 12.87 -3.63 -7.97
CA LEU A 14 12.36 -4.80 -7.28
C LEU A 14 10.84 -4.77 -7.21
N PRO A 15 10.19 -5.94 -7.30
CA PRO A 15 8.77 -6.03 -7.10
C PRO A 15 8.39 -5.79 -5.64
N MET A 16 7.57 -4.78 -5.35
CA MET A 16 7.10 -4.52 -3.98
C MET A 16 6.24 -5.67 -3.42
N ASN A 17 5.52 -6.39 -4.29
CA ASN A 17 4.70 -7.55 -3.94
C ASN A 17 5.09 -8.78 -4.76
N LEU A 18 6.14 -9.48 -4.34
CA LEU A 18 6.64 -10.67 -5.04
C LEU A 18 5.54 -11.73 -5.11
N GLY A 19 5.25 -12.26 -6.31
CA GLY A 19 4.21 -13.26 -6.54
C GLY A 19 2.84 -12.70 -6.93
N SER A 20 2.59 -11.39 -6.74
CA SER A 20 1.36 -10.73 -7.18
C SER A 20 1.59 -9.29 -7.64
N LEU A 21 2.39 -9.16 -8.71
CA LEU A 21 2.93 -7.88 -9.20
C LEU A 21 1.90 -6.92 -9.79
N LEU A 22 0.89 -7.49 -10.46
CA LEU A 22 -0.08 -6.75 -11.28
C LEU A 22 -1.51 -6.95 -10.78
N ARG A 23 -1.69 -7.50 -9.57
CA ARG A 23 -3.01 -7.72 -8.99
C ARG A 23 -3.11 -6.96 -7.68
N PHE A 24 -4.25 -6.32 -7.49
CA PHE A 24 -4.60 -5.72 -6.21
C PHE A 24 -5.28 -6.80 -5.35
N ASP A 25 -4.55 -7.31 -4.37
CA ASP A 25 -5.00 -8.34 -3.44
C ASP A 25 -4.24 -8.20 -2.10
N GLY A 26 -4.56 -9.04 -1.12
CA GLY A 26 -3.86 -9.05 0.16
C GLY A 26 -2.51 -9.78 0.16
N HIS A 27 -1.96 -10.18 -1.00
CA HIS A 27 -0.71 -10.96 -1.04
C HIS A 27 0.48 -10.21 -0.42
N ILE A 28 0.45 -8.87 -0.45
CA ILE A 28 1.44 -8.03 0.22
C ILE A 28 1.51 -8.31 1.73
N PHE A 29 0.37 -8.56 2.39
CA PHE A 29 0.32 -8.89 3.81
C PHE A 29 0.92 -10.27 4.11
N HIS A 30 0.77 -11.23 3.19
CA HIS A 30 1.46 -12.52 3.30
C HIS A 30 2.98 -12.34 3.17
N ASN A 31 3.45 -11.48 2.27
CA ASN A 31 4.87 -11.19 2.14
C ASN A 31 5.42 -10.51 3.40
N ILE A 32 4.71 -9.51 3.93
CA ILE A 32 5.10 -8.82 5.17
C ILE A 32 5.18 -9.80 6.35
N LYS A 33 4.13 -10.60 6.60
CA LYS A 33 4.09 -11.61 7.67
C LYS A 33 5.23 -12.62 7.59
N ASN A 34 5.66 -12.99 6.40
CA ASN A 34 6.74 -13.95 6.18
C ASN A 34 8.15 -13.32 6.13
N GLY A 35 8.31 -12.06 6.55
CA GLY A 35 9.59 -11.35 6.54
C GLY A 35 10.10 -11.01 5.14
N ARG A 36 9.20 -10.93 4.15
CA ARG A 36 9.50 -10.62 2.75
C ARG A 36 9.04 -9.22 2.33
N GLY A 37 8.83 -8.32 3.29
CA GLY A 37 8.62 -6.90 2.99
C GLY A 37 9.87 -6.31 2.33
N VAL A 38 9.69 -5.64 1.19
CA VAL A 38 10.83 -5.12 0.39
C VAL A 38 11.38 -3.82 0.97
N ILE A 39 10.48 -2.96 1.45
CA ILE A 39 10.84 -1.69 2.08
C ILE A 39 10.74 -1.86 3.60
N GLN A 40 11.67 -1.25 4.34
CA GLN A 40 11.69 -1.32 5.80
C GLN A 40 10.36 -0.88 6.42
N PHE A 41 9.72 0.17 5.89
CA PHE A 41 8.43 0.65 6.36
C PHE A 41 7.31 -0.39 6.26
N ASP A 42 7.34 -1.28 5.25
CA ASP A 42 6.35 -2.37 5.16
C ASP A 42 6.67 -3.49 6.17
N ALA A 43 7.96 -3.79 6.36
CA ALA A 43 8.40 -4.85 7.26
C ALA A 43 8.09 -4.54 8.74
N VAL A 44 8.15 -3.28 9.14
CA VAL A 44 7.85 -2.87 10.53
C VAL A 44 6.37 -3.03 10.89
N LEU A 45 5.45 -3.12 9.93
CA LEU A 45 4.02 -3.34 10.19
C LEU A 45 3.71 -4.71 10.84
N TYR A 46 4.68 -5.63 10.85
CA TYR A 46 4.57 -6.91 11.55
C TYR A 46 5.57 -7.02 12.72
N GLN A 47 6.20 -5.91 13.11
CA GLN A 47 7.06 -5.79 14.29
C GLN A 47 6.37 -5.03 15.43
N ASP A 48 5.32 -4.27 15.12
CA ASP A 48 4.47 -3.59 16.08
C ASP A 48 3.20 -4.41 16.37
N SER A 49 2.90 -4.62 17.65
CA SER A 49 1.86 -5.57 18.07
C SER A 49 0.43 -5.16 17.68
N ASP A 50 0.19 -3.89 17.41
CA ASP A 50 -1.14 -3.41 17.04
C ASP A 50 -1.36 -3.57 15.54
N THR A 51 -0.36 -3.20 14.73
CA THR A 51 -0.39 -3.40 13.28
C THR A 51 -0.29 -4.88 12.87
N GLU A 52 0.42 -5.71 13.65
CA GLU A 52 0.47 -7.16 13.48
C GLU A 52 -0.94 -7.79 13.52
N LYS A 53 -1.74 -7.43 14.52
CA LYS A 53 -3.12 -7.92 14.67
C LYS A 53 -4.00 -7.50 13.50
N ILE A 54 -3.81 -6.30 12.97
CA ILE A 54 -4.54 -5.80 11.79
C ILE A 54 -4.17 -6.64 10.57
N ILE A 55 -2.88 -6.89 10.34
CA ILE A 55 -2.39 -7.75 9.25
C ILE A 55 -2.99 -9.15 9.37
N ASP A 56 -2.94 -9.76 10.56
CA ASP A 56 -3.51 -11.08 10.78
C ASP A 56 -5.02 -11.12 10.55
N SER A 57 -5.74 -10.04 10.86
CA SER A 57 -7.17 -9.92 10.55
C SER A 57 -7.46 -9.87 9.04
N PHE A 58 -6.56 -9.30 8.23
CA PHE A 58 -6.67 -9.31 6.77
C PHE A 58 -6.36 -10.68 6.17
N LEU A 59 -5.53 -11.47 6.83
CA LEU A 59 -5.14 -12.83 6.41
C LEU A 59 -6.07 -13.95 6.92
N SER A 60 -7.02 -13.64 7.81
CA SER A 60 -7.91 -14.62 8.43
C SER A 60 -8.79 -15.36 7.42
N VAL A 61 -8.75 -16.69 7.45
CA VAL A 61 -9.42 -17.61 6.51
C VAL A 61 -10.94 -17.64 6.68
N ASN A 62 -11.43 -17.30 7.88
CA ASN A 62 -12.86 -17.32 8.21
C ASN A 62 -13.62 -16.11 7.66
N MET A 63 -12.91 -15.05 7.29
CA MET A 63 -13.43 -14.00 6.43
C MET A 63 -12.96 -14.34 5.02
N THR A 64 -13.83 -14.24 4.01
CA THR A 64 -13.33 -14.33 2.64
C THR A 64 -12.24 -13.27 2.53
N PHE A 65 -10.99 -13.65 2.27
CA PHE A 65 -9.80 -12.79 2.22
C PHE A 65 -10.01 -11.48 1.43
N LYS A 66 -10.90 -11.54 0.43
CA LYS A 66 -11.32 -10.42 -0.41
C LYS A 66 -12.31 -9.45 0.25
N GLY A 67 -12.96 -9.80 1.35
CA GLY A 67 -14.04 -9.01 1.97
C GLY A 67 -13.51 -7.99 2.96
N HIS A 68 -12.77 -8.44 3.98
CA HIS A 68 -12.37 -7.58 5.10
C HIS A 68 -11.34 -6.52 4.69
N PHE A 69 -10.22 -6.93 4.08
CA PHE A 69 -9.20 -6.00 3.59
C PHE A 69 -9.76 -4.97 2.61
N PHE A 70 -10.50 -5.40 1.59
CA PHE A 70 -11.03 -4.46 0.59
C PHE A 70 -12.08 -3.51 1.17
N SER A 71 -12.87 -3.96 2.15
CA SER A 71 -13.81 -3.09 2.87
C SER A 71 -13.06 -1.99 3.63
N GLU A 72 -12.04 -2.34 4.42
CA GLU A 72 -11.24 -1.37 5.18
C GLU A 72 -10.40 -0.47 4.27
N PHE A 73 -9.86 -1.01 3.17
CA PHE A 73 -9.17 -0.24 2.15
C PHE A 73 -10.11 0.80 1.51
N THR A 74 -11.34 0.39 1.16
CA THR A 74 -12.34 1.30 0.57
C THR A 74 -12.71 2.41 1.55
N LYS A 75 -12.98 2.08 2.82
CA LYS A 75 -13.25 3.08 3.87
C LYS A 75 -12.09 4.06 4.03
N SER A 76 -10.85 3.55 4.02
CA SER A 76 -9.63 4.35 4.13
C SER A 76 -9.47 5.31 2.95
N MET A 77 -9.72 4.85 1.72
CA MET A 77 -9.67 5.69 0.52
C MET A 77 -10.78 6.75 0.49
N VAL A 78 -12.00 6.40 0.93
CA VAL A 78 -13.11 7.35 1.07
C VAL A 78 -12.81 8.43 2.11
N LYS A 79 -12.11 8.08 3.20
CA LYS A 79 -11.66 9.06 4.21
C LYS A 79 -10.50 9.92 3.68
N MET A 80 -9.54 9.31 2.98
CA MET A 80 -8.38 10.03 2.43
C MET A 80 -8.80 11.08 1.40
N ARG A 81 -9.86 10.82 0.61
CA ARG A 81 -10.32 11.76 -0.43
C ARG A 81 -10.79 13.10 0.12
N SER A 82 -11.14 13.21 1.40
CA SER A 82 -11.67 14.43 2.00
C SER A 82 -10.62 15.30 2.68
N ILE A 83 -9.34 14.90 2.66
CA ILE A 83 -8.26 15.66 3.29
C ILE A 83 -7.96 16.92 2.48
N GLY A 84 -8.16 18.10 3.06
CA GLY A 84 -7.77 19.39 2.47
C GLY A 84 -8.46 19.73 1.13
N VAL A 85 -9.65 19.17 0.89
CA VAL A 85 -10.39 19.40 -0.36
C VAL A 85 -10.91 20.83 -0.41
N LYS A 86 -10.64 21.50 -1.53
CA LYS A 86 -11.18 22.83 -1.86
C LYS A 86 -12.61 22.68 -2.39
N ILE A 87 -13.54 23.44 -1.83
CA ILE A 87 -14.97 23.40 -2.20
C ILE A 87 -15.52 24.80 -2.50
N GLY A 88 -16.62 24.86 -3.25
CA GLY A 88 -17.28 26.12 -3.59
C GLY A 88 -16.37 27.03 -4.44
N VAL A 89 -16.02 28.19 -3.90
CA VAL A 89 -15.19 29.20 -4.57
C VAL A 89 -13.70 29.08 -4.22
N GLU A 90 -13.30 28.06 -3.44
CA GLU A 90 -11.91 27.84 -3.09
C GLU A 90 -11.13 27.22 -4.26
N GLY A 91 -10.06 27.89 -4.70
CA GLY A 91 -9.21 27.42 -5.79
C GLY A 91 -9.83 27.64 -7.17
N GLU A 92 -9.56 26.72 -8.10
CA GLU A 92 -9.98 26.82 -9.50
C GLU A 92 -10.10 25.45 -10.16
N ILE A 93 -10.89 25.37 -11.22
CA ILE A 93 -10.89 24.22 -12.13
C ILE A 93 -9.81 24.49 -13.19
N ARG A 94 -8.68 23.79 -13.07
CA ARG A 94 -7.55 23.94 -14.00
C ARG A 94 -7.88 23.42 -15.39
N ARG A 95 -7.45 24.15 -16.41
CA ARG A 95 -7.49 23.69 -17.80
C ARG A 95 -6.36 22.71 -18.12
N GLN A 96 -5.22 22.89 -17.46
CA GLN A 96 -4.06 22.02 -17.55
C GLN A 96 -3.51 21.78 -16.14
N CYS A 97 -3.37 20.53 -15.72
CA CYS A 97 -3.06 20.21 -14.31
C CYS A 97 -1.70 20.73 -13.82
N ASN A 98 -0.75 20.92 -14.74
CA ASN A 98 0.63 21.32 -14.47
C ASN A 98 0.85 22.85 -14.36
N THR A 99 -0.18 23.67 -14.58
CA THR A 99 -0.11 25.13 -14.44
C THR A 99 -1.35 25.66 -13.72
N THR A 100 -1.23 26.81 -13.07
CA THR A 100 -2.39 27.62 -12.68
C THR A 100 -3.00 28.27 -13.92
N ASN A 101 -4.30 28.57 -13.89
CA ASN A 101 -4.93 29.33 -14.97
C ASN A 101 -4.52 30.81 -14.94
#